data_AF-A0A395RVX3-F1
#
_entry.id   AF-A0A395RVX3-F1
#
_cell.length_a   1.000
_cell.length_b   1.000
_cell.length_c   1.000
_cell.angle_alpha   90.00
_cell.angle_beta   90.00
_cell.angle_gamma   90.00
#
_symmetry.space_group_name_H-M   'P 1'
#
loop_
_entity.id
_entity.type
_entity.pdbx_description
1 polymer ?
#
loop_
_entity_poly.entity_id
_entity_poly.type
_entity_poly.pdbx_seq_one_letter_code
_entity_poly.pdbx_strand_id
1 'polypeptide(L)'
;MEQDKDNRCYWSIYMIESIFFPHISRALKPNRNCRHPPSAEPPPPMPRDSNQINAPDFDDTGGTSRDVGINTHAGEIISIWSQVASYLHDIRIGDVQIPWLPESMYSKLNLSLLEYEAQLHRKHLMRNLFPFKRSPEDIKAYHQYWNPWLTTHLILHASLALLNHPFIHLVALRHNRGMRQSRLFLQQVVDQAIFHSGWVFWLVGIFEDLSVDISNPLIGLAVAATSTIPWLYQFVRNNKLARKASQNLAKGQRLLERMSKTWPCLSRKLESLKELQSLATGTQLEIGTTNTMIEFPPSMIWELLDPIIQLAEASSNIHDDPQGGATRVSIHVTTDFLHPLEDDQEEPTMSPFDWEDSLMYGNDLLQDIYPAGLVPFDLNNF
;
A
#
# COMPACT_ATOMS: atom_id res chain seq x y z
N MET A 1 19.29 10.62 -32.68
CA MET A 1 17.97 10.00 -32.94
C MET A 1 18.00 8.51 -32.57
N GLU A 2 18.98 7.74 -33.06
CA GLU A 2 19.16 6.32 -32.72
C GLU A 2 19.39 6.09 -31.21
N GLN A 3 20.30 6.86 -30.60
CA GLN A 3 20.56 6.78 -29.16
C GLN A 3 19.37 7.20 -28.25
N ASP A 4 18.41 7.97 -28.76
CA ASP A 4 17.17 8.29 -28.01
C ASP A 4 16.19 7.10 -28.05
N LYS A 5 16.14 6.38 -29.18
CA LYS A 5 15.35 5.16 -29.31
C LYS A 5 15.90 4.05 -28.42
N ASP A 6 17.22 3.88 -28.37
CA ASP A 6 17.87 2.88 -27.53
C ASP A 6 17.61 3.14 -26.04
N ASN A 7 17.68 4.41 -25.61
CA ASN A 7 17.41 4.78 -24.22
C ASN A 7 15.95 4.50 -23.84
N ARG A 8 14.99 4.84 -24.71
CA ARG A 8 13.56 4.52 -24.48
C ARG A 8 13.30 3.01 -24.46
N CYS A 9 13.94 2.27 -25.36
CA CYS A 9 13.84 0.81 -25.41
C CYS A 9 14.35 0.19 -24.10
N TYR A 10 15.54 0.60 -23.65
CA TYR A 10 16.12 0.15 -22.38
C TYR A 10 15.16 0.38 -21.20
N TRP A 11 14.66 1.61 -21.03
CA TRP A 11 13.73 1.91 -19.93
C TRP A 11 12.41 1.16 -20.04
N SER A 12 11.90 0.94 -21.26
CA SER A 12 10.65 0.18 -21.45
C SER A 12 10.83 -1.29 -21.03
N ILE A 13 11.93 -1.92 -21.46
CA ILE A 13 12.26 -3.30 -21.09
C ILE A 13 12.47 -3.39 -19.58
N TYR A 14 13.27 -2.49 -19.01
CA TYR A 14 13.55 -2.44 -17.57
C TYR A 14 12.28 -2.35 -16.72
N MET A 15 11.33 -1.50 -17.12
CA MET A 15 10.06 -1.33 -16.43
C MET A 15 9.17 -2.56 -16.56
N ILE A 16 9.07 -3.16 -17.75
CA ILE A 16 8.30 -4.39 -17.97
C ILE A 16 8.87 -5.54 -17.12
N GLU A 17 10.18 -5.71 -17.11
CA GLU A 17 10.86 -6.72 -16.28
C GLU A 17 10.60 -6.49 -14.80
N SER A 18 10.71 -5.24 -14.33
CA SER A 18 10.47 -4.87 -12.93
C SER A 18 9.01 -5.10 -12.50
N ILE A 19 8.05 -4.92 -13.40
CA ILE A 19 6.61 -5.08 -13.10
C ILE A 19 6.20 -6.55 -13.13
N PHE A 20 6.60 -7.29 -14.16
CA PHE A 20 6.05 -8.62 -14.45
C PHE A 20 7.00 -9.78 -14.13
N PHE A 21 8.30 -9.50 -14.03
CA PHE A 21 9.34 -10.50 -13.79
C PHE A 21 10.30 -10.06 -12.67
N PRO A 22 9.78 -9.67 -11.48
CA PRO A 22 10.61 -9.09 -10.42
C PRO A 22 11.73 -10.03 -9.94
N HIS A 23 11.54 -11.35 -10.07
CA HIS A 23 12.52 -12.39 -9.75
C HIS A 23 13.65 -12.53 -10.80
N ILE A 24 13.42 -12.09 -12.05
CA ILE A 24 14.43 -12.09 -13.11
C ILE A 24 15.28 -10.81 -13.05
N SER A 25 14.73 -9.73 -12.47
CA SER A 25 15.35 -8.41 -12.43
C SER A 25 16.67 -8.44 -11.64
N ARG A 26 17.77 -8.65 -12.38
CA ARG A 26 19.10 -8.98 -11.84
C ARG A 26 19.89 -7.74 -11.39
N ALA A 27 19.38 -6.53 -11.64
CA ALA A 27 20.11 -5.29 -11.39
C ALA A 27 19.44 -4.46 -10.29
N LEU A 28 20.11 -4.38 -9.14
CA LEU A 28 19.76 -3.49 -8.01
C LEU A 28 19.67 -2.01 -8.39
N LYS A 29 20.27 -1.61 -9.52
CA LYS A 29 20.30 -0.21 -9.98
C LYS A 29 20.24 -0.17 -11.51
N PRO A 30 19.49 0.78 -12.09
CA PRO A 30 19.51 1.01 -13.54
C PRO A 30 20.93 1.29 -14.01
N ASN A 31 21.22 0.94 -15.27
CA ASN A 31 22.52 1.15 -15.88
C ASN A 31 22.88 2.64 -15.81
N ARG A 32 23.93 2.98 -15.06
CA ARG A 32 24.40 4.36 -14.85
C ARG A 32 24.81 5.06 -16.15
N ASN A 33 25.04 4.30 -17.22
CA ASN A 33 25.37 4.85 -18.54
C ASN A 33 24.13 5.28 -19.33
N CYS A 34 22.93 4.85 -18.93
CA CYS A 34 21.67 5.26 -19.55
C CYS A 34 21.23 6.61 -19.00
N ARG A 35 20.75 7.49 -19.89
CA ARG A 35 20.22 8.80 -19.47
C ARG A 35 18.86 8.61 -18.82
N HIS A 36 18.55 9.45 -17.84
CA HIS A 36 17.21 9.52 -17.27
C HIS A 36 16.14 9.67 -18.36
N PRO A 37 14.97 9.03 -18.19
CA PRO A 37 13.86 9.21 -19.11
C PRO A 37 13.44 10.69 -19.12
N PRO A 38 13.01 11.24 -20.29
CA PRO A 38 12.57 12.63 -20.36
C PRO A 38 11.38 12.84 -19.41
N SER A 39 11.40 13.92 -18.62
CA SER A 39 10.28 14.25 -17.72
C SER A 39 9.10 14.82 -18.50
N ALA A 40 7.88 14.42 -18.13
CA ALA A 40 6.68 15.16 -18.52
C ALA A 40 6.63 16.51 -17.78
N GLU A 41 6.00 17.50 -18.42
CA GLU A 41 5.77 18.82 -17.80
C GLU A 41 4.69 18.72 -16.72
N PRO A 42 4.92 19.29 -15.52
CA PRO A 42 3.89 19.34 -14.49
C PRO A 42 2.74 20.24 -14.93
N PRO A 43 1.51 19.98 -14.44
CA PRO A 43 0.41 20.91 -14.62
C PRO A 43 0.71 22.24 -13.93
N PRO A 44 0.07 23.35 -14.34
CA PRO A 44 0.24 24.65 -13.72
C PRO A 44 0.00 24.59 -12.20
N PRO A 45 0.75 25.36 -11.39
CA PRO A 45 0.54 25.39 -9.94
C PRO A 45 -0.88 25.86 -9.61
N MET A 46 -1.49 25.27 -8.59
CA MET A 46 -2.78 25.74 -8.10
C MET A 46 -2.60 27.07 -7.36
N PRO A 47 -3.57 28.00 -7.44
CA PRO A 47 -3.58 29.20 -6.59
C PRO A 47 -3.45 28.78 -5.12
N ARG A 48 -2.44 29.31 -4.43
CA ARG A 48 -2.32 29.16 -2.98
C ARG A 48 -3.29 30.13 -2.33
N ASP A 49 -4.17 29.65 -1.45
CA ASP A 49 -4.92 30.53 -0.56
C ASP A 49 -3.90 31.23 0.35
N SER A 50 -3.82 32.55 0.29
CA SER A 50 -2.88 33.37 1.06
C SER A 50 -3.01 33.24 2.58
N ASN A 51 -4.05 32.55 3.05
CA ASN A 51 -4.32 32.30 4.47
C ASN A 51 -3.84 30.92 4.95
N GLN A 52 -3.31 30.06 4.08
CA GLN A 52 -2.67 28.80 4.48
C GLN A 52 -1.18 29.03 4.69
N ILE A 53 -0.82 29.45 5.92
CA ILE A 53 0.55 29.41 6.39
C ILE A 53 0.88 27.93 6.61
N ASN A 54 1.70 27.33 5.75
CA ASN A 54 2.25 26.01 6.04
C ASN A 54 3.20 26.14 7.23
N ALA A 55 3.34 25.09 8.04
CA ALA A 55 4.38 25.07 9.08
C ALA A 55 5.75 25.37 8.45
N PRO A 56 6.55 26.27 9.05
CA PRO A 56 7.85 26.71 8.50
C PRO A 56 8.82 25.53 8.26
N ASP A 57 8.69 24.46 9.04
CA ASP A 57 9.49 23.23 8.92
C ASP A 57 9.29 22.48 7.59
N PHE A 58 8.25 22.84 6.81
CA PHE A 58 7.91 22.20 5.54
C PHE A 58 8.31 22.98 4.29
N ASP A 59 8.69 24.25 4.44
CA ASP A 59 9.08 25.09 3.29
C ASP A 59 10.53 24.79 2.83
N ASP A 60 11.36 24.15 3.68
CA ASP A 60 12.80 23.93 3.45
C ASP A 60 13.24 22.45 3.42
N THR A 61 12.33 21.48 3.64
CA THR A 61 12.68 20.06 3.81
C THR A 61 12.65 19.21 2.54
N GLY A 62 12.34 19.79 1.37
CA GLY A 62 12.40 19.09 0.08
C GLY A 62 13.73 19.34 -0.63
N GLY A 63 14.54 18.28 -0.79
CA GLY A 63 15.94 18.32 -1.21
C GLY A 63 16.31 19.42 -2.23
N THR A 64 17.38 20.13 -1.91
CA THR A 64 18.12 21.09 -2.77
C THR A 64 18.72 20.44 -4.03
N SER A 65 18.43 19.16 -4.28
CA SER A 65 18.95 18.42 -5.42
C SER A 65 18.22 18.82 -6.70
N ARG A 66 18.97 18.82 -7.80
CA ARG A 66 18.43 19.04 -9.13
C ARG A 66 17.38 17.96 -9.42
N ASP A 67 16.16 18.38 -9.68
CA ASP A 67 15.07 17.47 -10.05
C ASP A 67 15.45 16.59 -11.26
N VAL A 68 15.32 15.27 -11.06
CA VAL A 68 15.57 14.24 -12.09
C VAL A 68 14.33 13.95 -12.94
N GLY A 69 13.16 14.48 -12.55
CA GLY A 69 11.92 14.41 -13.31
C GLY A 69 11.00 13.26 -12.90
N ILE A 70 9.69 13.44 -13.15
CA ILE A 70 8.64 12.52 -12.67
C ILE A 70 8.75 11.11 -13.23
N ASN A 71 9.20 10.97 -14.49
CA ASN A 71 9.38 9.67 -15.13
C ASN A 71 10.56 8.89 -14.54
N THR A 72 11.60 9.60 -14.10
CA THR A 72 12.72 8.99 -13.39
C THR A 72 12.26 8.48 -12.03
N HIS A 73 11.55 9.30 -11.27
CA HIS A 73 10.98 8.92 -9.99
C HIS A 73 10.02 7.72 -10.12
N ALA A 74 9.17 7.70 -11.15
CA ALA A 74 8.34 6.54 -11.45
C ALA A 74 9.18 5.27 -11.68
N GLY A 75 10.29 5.36 -12.41
CA GLY A 75 11.19 4.22 -12.62
C GLY A 75 11.92 3.75 -11.37
N GLU A 76 12.36 4.68 -10.53
CA GLU A 76 12.99 4.38 -9.24
C GLU A 76 12.03 3.66 -8.31
N ILE A 77 10.78 4.13 -8.17
CA ILE A 77 9.82 3.45 -7.30
C ILE A 77 9.40 2.08 -7.85
N ILE A 78 9.34 1.92 -9.18
CA ILE A 78 9.06 0.63 -9.83
C ILE A 78 10.19 -0.36 -9.54
N SER A 79 11.44 0.11 -9.52
CA SER A 79 12.60 -0.69 -9.13
C SER A 79 12.53 -1.14 -7.68
N ILE A 80 12.14 -0.25 -6.75
CA ILE A 80 11.96 -0.61 -5.34
C ILE A 80 10.80 -1.59 -5.19
N TRP A 81 9.68 -1.37 -5.89
CA TRP A 81 8.55 -2.30 -5.93
C TRP A 81 8.97 -3.71 -6.36
N SER A 82 9.79 -3.82 -7.40
CA SER A 82 10.34 -5.12 -7.85
C SER A 82 11.10 -5.85 -6.74
N GLN A 83 11.75 -5.12 -5.83
CA GLN A 83 12.45 -5.73 -4.70
C GLN A 83 11.50 -6.12 -3.57
N VAL A 84 10.47 -5.31 -3.29
CA VAL A 84 9.38 -5.66 -2.36
C VAL A 84 8.66 -6.92 -2.84
N ALA A 85 8.35 -6.97 -4.14
CA ALA A 85 7.80 -8.12 -4.83
C ALA A 85 8.62 -9.40 -4.62
N SER A 86 9.93 -9.33 -4.89
CA SER A 86 10.84 -10.46 -4.67
C SER A 86 10.92 -10.85 -3.20
N TYR A 87 10.97 -9.88 -2.27
CA TYR A 87 10.96 -10.16 -0.83
C TYR A 87 9.69 -10.91 -0.37
N LEU A 88 8.51 -10.52 -0.88
CA LEU A 88 7.27 -11.25 -0.60
C LEU A 88 7.30 -12.67 -1.16
N HIS A 89 7.87 -12.86 -2.35
CA HIS A 89 8.04 -14.18 -2.95
C HIS A 89 9.01 -15.06 -2.13
N ASP A 90 10.15 -14.50 -1.68
CA ASP A 90 11.12 -15.18 -0.83
C ASP A 90 10.48 -15.70 0.46
N ILE A 91 9.64 -14.87 1.11
CA ILE A 91 8.85 -15.29 2.27
C ILE A 91 7.89 -16.44 1.91
N ARG A 92 7.19 -16.36 0.77
CA ARG A 92 6.25 -17.40 0.31
C ARG A 92 6.93 -18.76 0.17
N ILE A 93 8.16 -18.80 -0.34
CA ILE A 93 8.93 -20.03 -0.53
C ILE A 93 9.70 -20.48 0.74
N GLY A 94 9.57 -19.73 1.84
CA GLY A 94 10.11 -20.10 3.15
C GLY A 94 11.47 -19.47 3.50
N ASP A 95 11.99 -18.55 2.69
CA ASP A 95 13.16 -17.75 3.06
C ASP A 95 12.73 -16.60 3.99
N VAL A 96 12.80 -16.86 5.29
CA VAL A 96 12.28 -15.98 6.33
C VAL A 96 13.40 -15.42 7.21
N GLN A 97 13.38 -14.10 7.40
CA GLN A 97 14.32 -13.36 8.25
C GLN A 97 13.58 -12.69 9.41
N ILE A 98 14.30 -12.34 10.48
CA ILE A 98 13.78 -11.50 11.55
C ILE A 98 13.65 -10.06 11.02
N PRO A 99 12.43 -9.49 10.91
CA PRO A 99 12.24 -8.23 10.19
C PRO A 99 12.96 -7.02 10.79
N TRP A 100 13.00 -6.89 12.11
CA TRP A 100 13.58 -5.72 12.79
C TRP A 100 15.11 -5.75 12.89
N LEU A 101 15.79 -6.77 12.35
CA LEU A 101 17.25 -6.72 12.25
C LEU A 101 17.65 -5.66 11.21
N PRO A 102 18.69 -4.84 11.46
CA PRO A 102 19.16 -3.84 10.50
C PRO A 102 19.53 -4.44 9.13
N GLU A 103 20.06 -5.66 9.12
CA GLU A 103 20.51 -6.36 7.92
C GLU A 103 19.38 -7.08 7.16
N SER A 104 18.17 -7.13 7.74
CA SER A 104 17.03 -7.81 7.12
C SER A 104 16.63 -7.12 5.81
N MET A 105 16.01 -7.89 4.90
CA MET A 105 15.45 -7.31 3.68
C MET A 105 14.34 -6.29 4.00
N TYR A 106 13.52 -6.55 5.02
CA TYR A 106 12.49 -5.61 5.49
C TYR A 106 13.08 -4.24 5.88
N SER A 107 14.16 -4.21 6.66
CA SER A 107 14.80 -2.96 7.10
C SER A 107 15.44 -2.21 5.93
N LYS A 108 16.12 -2.93 5.03
CA LYS A 108 16.74 -2.35 3.82
C LYS A 108 15.72 -1.75 2.85
N LEU A 109 14.57 -2.41 2.67
CA LEU A 109 13.50 -1.92 1.79
C LEU A 109 12.81 -0.69 2.40
N ASN A 110 12.53 -0.68 3.71
CA ASN A 110 12.02 0.51 4.39
C ASN A 110 12.99 1.68 4.26
N LEU A 111 14.29 1.46 4.48
CA LEU A 111 15.31 2.49 4.28
C LEU A 111 15.31 3.00 2.83
N SER A 112 15.23 2.12 1.84
CA SER A 112 15.19 2.50 0.43
C SER A 112 13.97 3.38 0.09
N LEU A 113 12.81 3.08 0.68
CA LEU A 113 11.59 3.88 0.49
C LEU A 113 11.69 5.25 1.16
N LEU A 114 12.31 5.33 2.35
CA LEU A 114 12.56 6.60 3.05
C LEU A 114 13.59 7.46 2.29
N GLU A 115 14.69 6.86 1.83
CA GLU A 115 15.70 7.55 1.03
C GLU A 115 15.12 8.05 -0.30
N TYR A 116 14.24 7.27 -0.92
CA TYR A 116 13.52 7.68 -2.12
C TYR A 116 12.59 8.87 -1.84
N GLU A 117 11.78 8.80 -0.78
CA GLU A 117 10.85 9.87 -0.40
C GLU A 117 11.60 11.18 -0.09
N ALA A 118 12.71 11.10 0.64
CA ALA A 118 13.56 12.26 0.96
C ALA A 118 14.17 12.93 -0.29
N GLN A 119 14.33 12.17 -1.39
CA GLN A 119 14.84 12.67 -2.67
C GLN A 119 13.73 13.19 -3.60
N LEU A 120 12.46 12.96 -3.29
CA LEU A 120 11.35 13.38 -4.14
C LEU A 120 11.25 14.91 -4.16
N HIS A 121 11.50 15.50 -5.32
CA HIS A 121 11.53 16.95 -5.43
C HIS A 121 10.14 17.56 -5.09
N ARG A 122 10.15 18.67 -4.33
CA ARG A 122 8.94 19.29 -3.76
C ARG A 122 7.79 19.51 -4.76
N LYS A 123 8.10 19.82 -6.01
CA LYS A 123 7.10 20.05 -7.08
C LYS A 123 6.23 18.83 -7.39
N HIS A 124 6.70 17.62 -7.05
CA HIS A 124 5.99 16.37 -7.24
C HIS A 124 5.17 15.96 -6.00
N LEU A 125 5.27 16.70 -4.89
CA LEU A 125 4.50 16.42 -3.70
C LEU A 125 3.03 16.75 -3.91
N MET A 126 2.18 15.93 -3.32
CA MET A 126 0.74 16.06 -3.43
C MET A 126 0.22 17.44 -2.98
N ARG A 127 0.77 17.98 -1.89
CA ARG A 127 0.45 19.32 -1.37
C ARG A 127 0.76 20.47 -2.34
N ASN A 128 1.56 20.24 -3.38
CA ASN A 128 1.85 21.27 -4.38
C ASN A 128 1.00 21.12 -5.66
N LEU A 129 0.37 19.96 -5.85
CA LEU A 129 -0.38 19.63 -7.06
C LEU A 129 -1.89 19.55 -6.83
N PHE A 130 -2.31 19.21 -5.61
CA PHE A 130 -3.70 19.09 -5.16
C PHE A 130 -4.60 18.37 -6.19
N PRO A 131 -4.36 17.07 -6.47
CA PRO A 131 -5.10 16.35 -7.51
C PRO A 131 -6.63 16.39 -7.32
N PHE A 132 -7.09 16.35 -6.06
CA PHE A 132 -8.50 16.44 -5.69
C PHE A 132 -9.15 17.81 -5.91
N LYS A 133 -8.37 18.86 -6.19
CA LYS A 133 -8.86 20.21 -6.55
C LYS A 133 -8.82 20.47 -8.07
N ARG A 134 -8.42 19.50 -8.88
CA ARG A 134 -8.29 19.63 -10.35
C ARG A 134 -9.58 19.23 -11.04
N SER A 135 -9.80 19.74 -12.25
CA SER A 135 -10.87 19.24 -13.11
C SER A 135 -10.46 17.95 -13.83
N PRO A 136 -11.41 17.09 -14.24
CA PRO A 136 -11.12 15.95 -15.11
C PRO A 136 -10.40 16.34 -16.41
N GLU A 137 -10.73 17.49 -16.98
CA GLU A 137 -10.12 18.05 -18.18
C GLU A 137 -8.63 18.36 -17.96
N ASP A 138 -8.29 18.95 -16.80
CA ASP A 138 -6.89 19.22 -16.44
C ASP A 138 -6.08 17.93 -16.29
N ILE A 139 -6.66 16.91 -15.65
CA ILE A 139 -5.97 15.62 -15.50
C ILE A 139 -5.73 14.98 -16.86
N LYS A 140 -6.71 15.02 -17.77
CA LYS A 140 -6.59 14.49 -19.14
C LYS A 140 -5.56 15.27 -19.97
N ALA A 141 -5.55 16.60 -19.87
CA ALA A 141 -4.61 17.46 -20.57
C ALA A 141 -3.15 17.15 -20.19
N TYR A 142 -2.89 16.86 -18.90
CA TYR A 142 -1.57 16.54 -18.37
C TYR A 142 -1.41 15.04 -18.06
N HIS A 143 -2.10 14.14 -18.77
CA HIS A 143 -2.10 12.70 -18.48
C HIS A 143 -0.69 12.07 -18.48
N GLN A 144 0.22 12.58 -19.33
CA GLN A 144 1.61 12.12 -19.39
C GLN A 144 2.40 12.42 -18.11
N TYR A 145 1.95 13.38 -17.31
CA TYR A 145 2.51 13.70 -16.00
C TYR A 145 1.75 13.00 -14.87
N TRP A 146 0.41 12.99 -14.92
CA TRP A 146 -0.41 12.40 -13.87
C TRP A 146 -0.26 10.89 -13.76
N ASN A 147 0.00 10.18 -14.87
CA ASN A 147 0.24 8.75 -14.85
C ASN A 147 1.51 8.35 -14.06
N PRO A 148 2.71 8.86 -14.39
CA PRO A 148 3.92 8.59 -13.58
C PRO A 148 3.80 9.16 -12.17
N TRP A 149 3.11 10.30 -11.97
CA TRP A 149 2.87 10.84 -10.63
C TRP A 149 2.02 9.91 -9.76
N LEU A 150 0.89 9.43 -10.27
CA LEU A 150 0.03 8.49 -9.55
C LEU A 150 0.77 7.19 -9.28
N THR A 151 1.54 6.70 -10.26
CA THR A 151 2.39 5.51 -10.10
C THR A 151 3.40 5.73 -8.97
N THR A 152 4.11 6.86 -8.93
CA THR A 152 5.04 7.22 -7.86
C THR A 152 4.40 7.13 -6.47
N HIS A 153 3.30 7.85 -6.24
CA HIS A 153 2.71 7.95 -4.90
C HIS A 153 1.97 6.68 -4.48
N LEU A 154 1.22 6.06 -5.40
CA LEU A 154 0.45 4.86 -5.09
C LEU A 154 1.38 3.67 -4.81
N ILE A 155 2.44 3.49 -5.60
CA ILE A 155 3.37 2.36 -5.42
C ILE A 155 4.26 2.57 -4.18
N LEU A 156 4.62 3.80 -3.84
CA LEU A 156 5.29 4.11 -2.57
C LEU A 156 4.44 3.63 -1.37
N HIS A 157 3.17 4.04 -1.31
CA HIS A 157 2.28 3.65 -0.23
C HIS A 157 1.92 2.16 -0.26
N ALA A 158 1.68 1.57 -1.44
CA ALA A 158 1.44 0.14 -1.55
C ALA A 158 2.65 -0.67 -1.05
N SER A 159 3.88 -0.28 -1.41
CA SER A 159 5.11 -0.92 -0.93
C SER A 159 5.21 -0.88 0.59
N LEU A 160 4.99 0.28 1.21
CA LEU A 160 5.03 0.43 2.67
C LEU A 160 3.90 -0.38 3.34
N ALA A 161 2.69 -0.40 2.77
CA ALA A 161 1.59 -1.20 3.28
C ALA A 161 1.89 -2.71 3.23
N LEU A 162 2.49 -3.19 2.14
CA LEU A 162 2.80 -4.60 1.93
C LEU A 162 3.98 -5.08 2.78
N LEU A 163 5.02 -4.25 2.95
CA LEU A 163 6.11 -4.56 3.88
C LEU A 163 5.60 -4.74 5.31
N ASN A 164 4.59 -3.96 5.69
CA ASN A 164 3.94 -4.00 6.99
C ASN A 164 2.70 -4.90 7.03
N HIS A 165 2.47 -5.75 6.02
CA HIS A 165 1.20 -6.46 5.89
C HIS A 165 0.91 -7.41 7.08
N PRO A 166 -0.25 -7.33 7.75
CA PRO A 166 -0.53 -8.11 8.96
C PRO A 166 -0.43 -9.62 8.77
N PHE A 167 -0.93 -10.17 7.66
CA PHE A 167 -0.75 -11.61 7.33
C PHE A 167 0.73 -12.04 7.29
N ILE A 168 1.63 -11.19 6.75
CA ILE A 168 3.05 -11.52 6.68
C ILE A 168 3.61 -11.67 8.10
N HIS A 169 3.37 -10.68 8.95
CA HIS A 169 3.94 -10.65 10.29
C HIS A 169 3.24 -11.60 11.26
N LEU A 170 1.92 -11.72 11.23
CA LEU A 170 1.16 -12.52 12.19
C LEU A 170 1.06 -14.01 11.80
N VAL A 171 1.19 -14.35 10.52
CA VAL A 171 1.04 -15.72 10.02
C VAL A 171 2.30 -16.23 9.34
N ALA A 172 2.74 -15.59 8.25
CA ALA A 172 3.80 -16.14 7.42
C ALA A 172 5.13 -16.27 8.19
N LEU A 173 5.53 -15.21 8.90
CA LEU A 173 6.78 -15.19 9.66
C LEU A 173 6.69 -15.93 11.00
N ARG A 174 5.48 -16.16 11.53
CA ARG A 174 5.26 -16.87 12.80
C ARG A 174 5.71 -18.33 12.75
N HIS A 175 5.74 -18.94 11.56
CA HIS A 175 6.18 -20.32 11.37
C HIS A 175 7.69 -20.51 11.58
N ASN A 176 8.47 -19.44 11.74
CA ASN A 176 9.89 -19.54 12.04
C ASN A 176 10.11 -19.90 13.52
N ARG A 177 10.39 -21.19 13.78
CA ARG A 177 10.57 -21.79 15.11
C ARG A 177 11.72 -21.10 15.86
N GLY A 178 11.39 -20.13 16.70
CA GLY A 178 12.36 -19.42 17.56
C GLY A 178 12.19 -17.90 17.58
N MET A 179 11.42 -17.33 16.67
CA MET A 179 11.13 -15.88 16.68
C MET A 179 10.10 -15.53 17.74
N ARG A 180 10.54 -14.86 18.82
CA ARG A 180 9.63 -14.12 19.72
C ARG A 180 9.22 -12.82 19.04
N GLN A 181 7.93 -12.59 18.86
CA GLN A 181 7.43 -11.36 18.25
C GLN A 181 7.42 -10.21 19.26
N SER A 182 8.05 -9.10 18.91
CA SER A 182 7.95 -7.88 19.70
C SER A 182 6.56 -7.27 19.52
N ARG A 183 5.85 -7.05 20.64
CA ARG A 183 4.52 -6.41 20.62
C ARG A 183 4.56 -4.97 20.12
N LEU A 184 5.64 -4.24 20.43
CA LEU A 184 5.88 -2.89 19.91
C LEU A 184 6.06 -2.92 18.39
N PHE A 185 6.81 -3.90 17.89
CA PHE A 185 6.98 -4.08 16.45
C PHE A 185 5.66 -4.42 15.76
N LEU A 186 4.86 -5.33 16.33
CA LEU A 186 3.55 -5.68 15.77
C LEU A 186 2.58 -4.50 15.77
N GLN A 187 2.57 -3.68 16.82
CA GLN A 187 1.80 -2.44 16.87
C GLN A 187 2.18 -1.53 15.71
N GLN A 188 3.48 -1.22 15.58
CA GLN A 188 3.99 -0.37 14.50
C GLN A 188 3.61 -0.91 13.11
N VAL A 189 3.80 -2.20 12.88
CA VAL A 189 3.48 -2.85 11.61
C VAL A 189 2.00 -2.68 11.27
N VAL A 190 1.10 -2.95 12.22
CA VAL A 190 -0.34 -2.85 11.98
C VAL A 190 -0.77 -1.41 11.71
N ASP A 191 -0.26 -0.44 12.47
CA ASP A 191 -0.55 0.98 12.27
C ASP A 191 -0.09 1.46 10.89
N GLN A 192 1.13 1.08 10.48
CA GLN A 192 1.70 1.42 9.17
C GLN A 192 0.90 0.80 8.02
N ALA A 193 0.48 -0.47 8.15
CA ALA A 193 -0.34 -1.13 7.14
C ALA A 193 -1.71 -0.45 6.96
N ILE A 194 -2.39 -0.11 8.05
CA ILE A 194 -3.68 0.59 8.02
C ILE A 194 -3.48 1.96 7.36
N PHE A 195 -2.51 2.74 7.83
CA PHE A 195 -2.23 4.08 7.33
C PHE A 195 -1.96 4.08 5.82
N HIS A 196 -0.99 3.27 5.37
CA HIS A 196 -0.57 3.27 3.97
C HIS A 196 -1.58 2.61 3.03
N SER A 197 -2.29 1.56 3.47
CA SER A 197 -3.40 1.03 2.66
C SER A 197 -4.52 2.07 2.48
N GLY A 198 -4.82 2.86 3.52
CA GLY A 198 -5.75 3.99 3.42
C GLY A 198 -5.36 4.99 2.34
N TRP A 199 -4.08 5.36 2.27
CA TRP A 199 -3.54 6.24 1.22
C TRP A 199 -3.73 5.67 -0.19
N VAL A 200 -3.47 4.37 -0.38
CA VAL A 200 -3.69 3.70 -1.68
C VAL A 200 -5.14 3.87 -2.14
N PHE A 201 -6.12 3.54 -1.29
CA PHE A 201 -7.53 3.61 -1.67
C PHE A 201 -8.09 5.04 -1.72
N TRP A 202 -7.45 5.98 -1.03
CA TRP A 202 -7.76 7.40 -1.17
C TRP A 202 -7.28 7.95 -2.52
N LEU A 203 -6.06 7.63 -2.96
CA LEU A 203 -5.56 7.98 -4.30
C LEU A 203 -6.42 7.35 -5.40
N VAL A 204 -6.81 6.08 -5.26
CA VAL A 204 -7.76 5.44 -6.18
C VAL A 204 -9.09 6.19 -6.21
N GLY A 205 -9.59 6.60 -5.04
CA GLY A 205 -10.83 7.37 -4.91
C GLY A 205 -10.78 8.71 -5.67
N ILE A 206 -9.68 9.46 -5.58
CA ILE A 206 -9.56 10.74 -6.30
C ILE A 206 -9.75 10.56 -7.81
N PHE A 207 -9.09 9.57 -8.41
CA PHE A 207 -9.18 9.34 -9.85
C PHE A 207 -10.52 8.72 -10.25
N GLU A 208 -11.14 7.93 -9.37
CA GLU A 208 -12.53 7.47 -9.53
C GLU A 208 -13.51 8.66 -9.56
N ASP A 209 -13.42 9.58 -8.59
CA ASP A 209 -14.27 10.77 -8.48
C ASP A 209 -14.10 11.71 -9.68
N LEU A 210 -12.87 11.84 -10.19
CA LEU A 210 -12.56 12.60 -11.40
C LEU A 210 -12.97 11.90 -12.70
N SER A 211 -13.52 10.69 -12.63
CA SER A 211 -13.89 9.88 -13.81
C SER A 211 -12.71 9.74 -14.80
N VAL A 212 -11.50 9.57 -14.27
CA VAL A 212 -10.28 9.35 -15.06
C VAL A 212 -9.85 7.90 -14.92
N ASP A 213 -9.69 7.23 -16.06
CA ASP A 213 -9.28 5.84 -16.08
C ASP A 213 -7.81 5.66 -15.67
N ILE A 214 -7.60 4.79 -14.70
CA ILE A 214 -6.28 4.27 -14.36
C ILE A 214 -6.00 3.07 -15.26
N SER A 215 -4.98 3.17 -16.13
CA SER A 215 -4.65 2.14 -17.11
C SER A 215 -3.37 1.35 -16.79
N ASN A 216 -2.54 1.80 -15.85
CA ASN A 216 -1.27 1.16 -15.52
C ASN A 216 -1.49 -0.19 -14.79
N PRO A 217 -1.12 -1.36 -15.37
CA PRO A 217 -1.36 -2.67 -14.76
C PRO A 217 -0.64 -2.86 -13.43
N LEU A 218 0.51 -2.20 -13.22
CA LEU A 218 1.21 -2.23 -11.94
C LEU A 218 0.33 -1.69 -10.80
N ILE A 219 -0.41 -0.61 -11.05
CA ILE A 219 -1.35 -0.06 -10.05
C ILE A 219 -2.44 -1.09 -9.74
N GLY A 220 -2.95 -1.79 -10.77
CA GLY A 220 -3.92 -2.87 -10.58
C GLY A 220 -3.37 -4.00 -9.70
N LEU A 221 -2.15 -4.47 -9.98
CA LEU A 221 -1.49 -5.50 -9.18
C LEU A 221 -1.25 -5.04 -7.73
N ALA A 222 -0.76 -3.81 -7.55
CA ALA A 222 -0.53 -3.23 -6.23
C ALA A 222 -1.84 -3.05 -5.45
N VAL A 223 -2.93 -2.65 -6.11
CA VAL A 223 -4.25 -2.52 -5.48
C VAL A 223 -4.80 -3.89 -5.10
N ALA A 224 -4.68 -4.92 -5.95
CA ALA A 224 -5.10 -6.27 -5.62
C ALA A 224 -4.37 -6.82 -4.39
N ALA A 225 -3.04 -6.69 -4.35
CA ALA A 225 -2.24 -7.06 -3.19
C ALA A 225 -2.59 -6.22 -1.95
N THR A 226 -2.78 -4.91 -2.08
CA THR A 226 -3.10 -4.05 -0.94
C THR A 226 -4.52 -4.29 -0.42
N SER A 227 -5.46 -4.76 -1.25
CA SER A 227 -6.86 -5.05 -0.88
C SER A 227 -7.02 -6.14 0.16
N THR A 228 -6.01 -6.99 0.39
CA THR A 228 -6.04 -7.98 1.47
C THR A 228 -5.97 -7.34 2.86
N ILE A 229 -5.41 -6.13 2.98
CA ILE A 229 -5.35 -5.37 4.24
C ILE A 229 -6.75 -4.91 4.69
N PRO A 230 -7.50 -4.10 3.90
CA PRO A 230 -8.87 -3.76 4.27
C PRO A 230 -9.79 -4.99 4.30
N TRP A 231 -9.49 -6.05 3.54
CA TRP A 231 -10.20 -7.32 3.68
C TRP A 231 -10.04 -7.91 5.09
N LEU A 232 -8.84 -7.89 5.69
CA LEU A 232 -8.65 -8.31 7.09
C LEU A 232 -9.37 -7.36 8.06
N TYR A 233 -9.18 -6.05 7.89
CA TYR A 233 -9.68 -5.06 8.84
C TYR A 233 -11.18 -4.79 8.78
N GLN A 234 -11.92 -5.29 7.78
CA GLN A 234 -13.39 -5.21 7.79
C GLN A 234 -14.01 -6.03 8.94
N PHE A 235 -13.23 -6.88 9.60
CA PHE A 235 -13.67 -7.77 10.69
C PHE A 235 -13.16 -7.33 12.08
N VAL A 236 -12.55 -6.15 12.19
CA VAL A 236 -12.10 -5.60 13.49
C VAL A 236 -13.29 -5.13 14.34
N ARG A 237 -13.13 -5.11 15.68
CA ARG A 237 -14.18 -4.63 16.62
C ARG A 237 -14.57 -3.17 16.40
N ASN A 238 -13.60 -2.33 16.05
CA ASN A 238 -13.85 -0.92 15.81
C ASN A 238 -14.72 -0.73 14.55
N ASN A 239 -16.01 -0.43 14.77
CA ASN A 239 -17.01 -0.28 13.70
C ASN A 239 -16.64 0.80 12.66
N LYS A 240 -15.99 1.89 13.06
CA LYS A 240 -15.58 2.97 12.16
C LYS A 240 -14.49 2.48 11.21
N LEU A 241 -13.47 1.81 11.76
CA LEU A 241 -12.40 1.20 10.99
C LEU A 241 -12.92 0.08 10.09
N ALA A 242 -13.77 -0.81 10.60
CA ALA A 242 -14.38 -1.90 9.84
C ALA A 242 -15.19 -1.40 8.63
N ARG A 243 -16.02 -0.37 8.82
CA ARG A 243 -16.78 0.28 7.75
C ARG A 243 -15.85 0.92 6.71
N LYS A 244 -14.82 1.64 7.15
CA LYS A 244 -13.85 2.27 6.24
C LYS A 244 -13.07 1.23 5.44
N ALA A 245 -12.64 0.15 6.09
CA ALA A 245 -11.98 -0.97 5.45
C ALA A 245 -12.89 -1.61 4.38
N SER A 246 -14.16 -1.86 4.70
CA SER A 246 -15.16 -2.34 3.73
C SER A 246 -15.32 -1.41 2.51
N GLN A 247 -15.37 -0.10 2.73
CA GLN A 247 -15.45 0.90 1.65
C GLN A 247 -14.19 0.91 0.77
N ASN A 248 -13.01 0.82 1.40
CA ASN A 248 -11.73 0.75 0.70
C ASN A 248 -11.60 -0.54 -0.12
N LEU A 249 -12.03 -1.67 0.43
CA LEU A 249 -12.10 -2.95 -0.29
C LEU A 249 -13.00 -2.84 -1.53
N ALA A 250 -14.19 -2.24 -1.39
CA ALA A 250 -15.10 -2.02 -2.50
C ALA A 250 -14.50 -1.12 -3.59
N LYS A 251 -13.73 -0.08 -3.23
CA LYS A 251 -12.97 0.74 -4.20
C LYS A 251 -11.96 -0.10 -4.97
N GLY A 252 -11.21 -0.96 -4.27
CA GLY A 252 -10.27 -1.89 -4.89
C GLY A 252 -10.95 -2.82 -5.89
N GLN A 253 -12.05 -3.46 -5.49
CA GLN A 253 -12.82 -4.35 -6.35
C GLN A 253 -13.35 -3.65 -7.61
N ARG A 254 -13.93 -2.44 -7.49
CA ARG A 254 -14.42 -1.69 -8.66
C ARG A 254 -13.29 -1.30 -9.62
N LEU A 255 -12.14 -0.88 -9.09
CA LEU A 255 -10.98 -0.58 -9.93
C LEU A 255 -10.52 -1.83 -10.69
N LEU A 256 -10.36 -2.96 -9.99
CA LEU A 256 -9.94 -4.22 -10.59
C LEU A 256 -10.95 -4.73 -11.62
N GLU A 257 -12.25 -4.61 -11.37
CA GLU A 257 -13.32 -4.91 -12.34
C GLU A 257 -13.18 -4.10 -13.62
N ARG A 258 -12.90 -2.80 -13.51
CA ARG A 258 -12.67 -1.95 -14.69
C ARG A 258 -11.40 -2.34 -15.43
N MET A 259 -10.29 -2.52 -14.71
CA MET A 259 -8.98 -2.78 -15.31
C MET A 259 -8.85 -4.20 -15.88
N SER A 260 -9.54 -5.19 -15.32
CA SER A 260 -9.54 -6.59 -15.78
C SER A 260 -10.04 -6.76 -17.21
N LYS A 261 -10.89 -5.83 -17.69
CA LYS A 261 -11.35 -5.76 -19.09
C LYS A 261 -10.21 -5.55 -20.08
N THR A 262 -9.14 -4.89 -19.65
CA THR A 262 -7.96 -4.59 -20.47
C THR A 262 -6.80 -5.52 -20.15
N TRP A 263 -6.64 -5.89 -18.87
CA TRP A 263 -5.51 -6.66 -18.38
C TRP A 263 -5.95 -8.03 -17.86
N PRO A 264 -5.77 -9.12 -18.65
CA PRO A 264 -6.18 -10.46 -18.25
C PRO A 264 -5.59 -10.94 -16.93
N CYS A 265 -4.35 -10.55 -16.61
CA CYS A 265 -3.69 -10.90 -15.35
C CYS A 265 -4.45 -10.38 -14.11
N LEU A 266 -5.18 -9.27 -14.24
CA LEU A 266 -5.99 -8.71 -13.16
C LEU A 266 -7.33 -9.43 -12.98
N SER A 267 -7.81 -10.15 -14.00
CA SER A 267 -9.04 -10.95 -13.89
C SER A 267 -8.88 -12.04 -12.84
N ARG A 268 -7.76 -12.77 -12.88
CA ARG A 268 -7.43 -13.78 -11.87
C ARG A 268 -7.31 -13.20 -10.47
N LYS A 269 -6.62 -12.05 -10.33
CA LYS A 269 -6.49 -11.36 -9.04
C LYS A 269 -7.86 -10.93 -8.48
N LEU A 270 -8.75 -10.44 -9.35
CA LEU A 270 -10.11 -10.08 -8.97
C LEU A 270 -10.94 -11.30 -8.53
N GLU A 271 -10.84 -12.42 -9.24
CA GLU A 271 -11.49 -13.68 -8.89
C GLU A 271 -11.02 -14.17 -7.52
N SER A 272 -9.71 -14.24 -7.28
CA SER A 272 -9.15 -14.63 -5.97
C SER A 272 -9.62 -13.71 -4.84
N LEU A 273 -9.71 -12.39 -5.08
CA LEU A 273 -10.23 -11.44 -4.08
C LEU A 273 -11.73 -11.67 -3.80
N LYS A 274 -12.52 -12.01 -4.82
CA LYS A 274 -13.95 -12.32 -4.66
C LYS A 274 -14.16 -13.65 -3.93
N GLU A 275 -13.37 -14.67 -4.24
CA GLU A 275 -13.37 -15.95 -3.53
C GLU A 275 -13.05 -15.75 -2.04
N LEU A 276 -12.04 -14.96 -1.74
CA LEU A 276 -11.64 -14.63 -0.37
C LEU A 276 -12.77 -13.91 0.39
N GLN A 277 -13.47 -12.98 -0.26
CA GLN A 277 -14.65 -12.32 0.33
C GLN A 277 -15.80 -13.32 0.57
N SER A 278 -16.08 -14.20 -0.39
CA SER A 278 -17.17 -15.17 -0.30
C SER A 278 -16.97 -16.16 0.85
N LEU A 279 -15.73 -16.62 1.07
CA LEU A 279 -15.37 -17.51 2.17
C LEU A 279 -15.66 -16.86 3.53
N ALA A 280 -15.31 -15.59 3.67
CA ALA A 280 -15.52 -14.87 4.92
C ALA A 280 -17.02 -14.64 5.20
N THR A 281 -17.81 -14.27 4.18
CA THR A 281 -19.26 -14.09 4.33
C THR A 281 -19.98 -15.41 4.63
N GLY A 282 -19.60 -16.52 3.98
CA GLY A 282 -20.17 -17.84 4.28
C GLY A 282 -19.92 -18.27 5.72
N THR A 283 -18.70 -18.06 6.21
CA THR A 283 -18.31 -18.38 7.60
C THR A 283 -19.10 -17.54 8.63
N GLN A 284 -19.38 -16.27 8.34
CA GLN A 284 -20.18 -15.42 9.24
C GLN A 284 -21.64 -15.86 9.33
N LEU A 285 -22.24 -16.31 8.23
CA LEU A 285 -23.63 -16.76 8.19
C LEU A 285 -23.86 -18.02 9.03
N GLU A 286 -22.86 -18.91 9.10
CA GLU A 286 -22.92 -20.16 9.88
C GLU A 286 -22.71 -19.95 11.39
N ILE A 287 -21.86 -18.99 11.79
CA ILE A 287 -21.44 -18.82 13.19
C ILE A 287 -22.30 -17.80 13.95
N GLY A 288 -23.08 -16.95 13.26
CA GLY A 288 -24.05 -16.05 13.89
C GLY A 288 -23.48 -14.88 14.70
N THR A 289 -22.17 -14.61 14.62
CA THR A 289 -21.49 -13.60 15.44
C THR A 289 -20.52 -12.74 14.62
N THR A 290 -20.36 -11.47 15.02
CA THR A 290 -19.26 -10.56 14.63
C THR A 290 -17.93 -11.07 15.21
N ASN A 291 -17.46 -12.21 14.71
CA ASN A 291 -16.21 -12.79 15.18
C ASN A 291 -15.03 -12.01 14.58
N THR A 292 -14.15 -11.49 15.43
CA THR A 292 -12.89 -10.85 15.01
C THR A 292 -11.84 -11.87 14.60
N MET A 293 -12.13 -13.15 14.79
CA MET A 293 -11.33 -14.28 14.32
C MET A 293 -11.77 -14.66 12.90
N ILE A 294 -10.84 -14.60 11.95
CA ILE A 294 -11.06 -15.01 10.57
C ILE A 294 -10.22 -16.26 10.30
N GLU A 295 -10.84 -17.25 9.66
CA GLU A 295 -10.14 -18.41 9.14
C GLU A 295 -10.06 -18.40 7.62
N PHE A 296 -8.89 -18.72 7.07
CA PHE A 296 -8.70 -18.81 5.63
C PHE A 296 -7.47 -19.67 5.27
N PRO A 297 -7.41 -20.25 4.05
CA PRO A 297 -6.20 -20.86 3.52
C PRO A 297 -5.15 -19.78 3.21
N PRO A 298 -3.91 -19.85 3.73
CA PRO A 298 -2.85 -18.89 3.44
C PRO A 298 -2.57 -18.69 1.94
N SER A 299 -2.77 -19.74 1.14
CA SER A 299 -2.60 -19.71 -0.31
C SER A 299 -3.44 -18.63 -0.99
N MET A 300 -4.66 -18.37 -0.51
CA MET A 300 -5.55 -17.37 -1.11
C MET A 300 -5.01 -15.94 -0.96
N ILE A 301 -4.37 -15.62 0.17
CA ILE A 301 -3.71 -14.32 0.37
C ILE A 301 -2.44 -14.24 -0.49
N TRP A 302 -1.66 -15.33 -0.56
CA TRP A 302 -0.46 -15.36 -1.40
C TRP A 302 -0.77 -15.21 -2.89
N GLU A 303 -1.88 -15.77 -3.38
CA GLU A 303 -2.35 -15.55 -4.75
C GLU A 303 -2.61 -14.08 -5.07
N LEU A 304 -2.86 -13.23 -4.08
CA LEU A 304 -3.00 -11.79 -4.25
C LEU A 304 -1.67 -11.06 -4.06
N LEU A 305 -0.93 -11.37 -2.98
CA LEU A 305 0.30 -10.70 -2.58
C LEU A 305 1.49 -10.97 -3.51
N ASP A 306 1.62 -12.19 -4.04
CA ASP A 306 2.73 -12.56 -4.90
C ASP A 306 2.52 -11.97 -6.31
N PRO A 307 3.36 -11.02 -6.76
CA PRO A 307 3.18 -10.36 -8.04
C PRO A 307 3.68 -11.21 -9.21
N ILE A 308 4.28 -12.38 -8.97
CA ILE A 308 4.66 -13.29 -10.06
C ILE A 308 3.39 -13.75 -10.78
N ILE A 309 3.26 -13.29 -12.03
CA ILE A 309 2.25 -13.81 -12.94
C ILE A 309 2.68 -15.23 -13.30
N GLN A 310 2.09 -16.22 -12.63
CA GLN A 310 2.26 -17.61 -13.04
C GLN A 310 1.72 -17.76 -14.46
N LEU A 311 2.61 -18.14 -15.38
CA LEU A 311 2.21 -18.55 -16.74
C LEU A 311 1.24 -19.72 -16.58
N ALA A 312 0.10 -19.65 -17.25
CA ALA A 312 -1.04 -20.57 -17.08
C ALA A 312 -0.75 -22.06 -17.40
N GLU A 313 0.51 -22.43 -17.68
CA GLU A 313 0.93 -23.78 -18.04
C GLU A 313 1.96 -24.40 -17.08
N ALA A 314 2.32 -23.73 -15.98
CA ALA A 314 3.23 -24.30 -14.97
C ALA A 314 2.49 -24.82 -13.72
N SER A 315 1.26 -25.29 -13.86
CA SER A 315 0.58 -26.03 -12.81
C SER A 315 0.99 -27.51 -12.87
N SER A 316 2.14 -27.88 -12.29
CA SER A 316 2.32 -29.31 -11.92
C SER A 316 3.47 -29.67 -10.97
N ASN A 317 4.24 -28.77 -10.33
CA ASN A 317 5.42 -29.23 -9.55
C ASN A 317 5.84 -28.38 -8.33
N ILE A 318 4.95 -27.61 -7.71
CA ILE A 318 5.19 -27.20 -6.31
C ILE A 318 4.51 -28.26 -5.45
N HIS A 319 5.30 -28.92 -4.60
CA HIS A 319 4.90 -30.00 -3.69
C HIS A 319 3.51 -29.80 -3.06
N ASP A 320 2.47 -30.28 -3.75
CA ASP A 320 1.19 -30.62 -3.15
C ASP A 320 1.36 -32.02 -2.56
N ASP A 321 1.51 -32.08 -1.25
CA ASP A 321 1.38 -33.31 -0.48
C ASP A 321 -0.09 -33.77 -0.60
N PRO A 322 -0.41 -34.92 -1.25
CA PRO A 322 -1.78 -35.25 -1.62
C PRO A 322 -2.66 -35.75 -0.45
N GLN A 323 -2.27 -35.53 0.81
CA GLN A 323 -2.99 -36.05 1.99
C GLN A 323 -3.27 -35.05 3.13
N GLY A 324 -2.97 -33.76 2.99
CA GLY A 324 -3.30 -32.75 4.00
C GLY A 324 -4.53 -31.93 3.62
N GLY A 325 -5.64 -32.03 4.35
CA GLY A 325 -6.73 -31.06 4.21
C GLY A 325 -6.18 -29.64 4.31
N ALA A 326 -6.58 -28.74 3.41
CA ALA A 326 -6.00 -27.40 3.29
C ALA A 326 -5.84 -26.73 4.67
N THR A 327 -4.60 -26.61 5.14
CA THR A 327 -4.30 -26.08 6.48
C THR A 327 -4.78 -24.64 6.56
N ARG A 328 -5.94 -24.42 7.18
CA ARG A 328 -6.48 -23.09 7.44
C ARG A 328 -5.69 -22.45 8.57
N VAL A 329 -5.46 -21.15 8.45
CA VAL A 329 -4.90 -20.34 9.53
C VAL A 329 -6.01 -19.47 10.11
N SER A 330 -5.91 -19.20 11.40
CA SER A 330 -6.75 -18.24 12.08
C SER A 330 -5.95 -16.98 12.43
N ILE A 331 -6.54 -15.82 12.14
CA ILE A 331 -6.05 -14.52 12.62
C ILE A 331 -7.13 -13.88 13.48
N HIS A 332 -6.76 -13.49 14.69
CA HIS A 332 -7.54 -12.53 15.48
C HIS A 332 -7.18 -11.11 15.00
N VAL A 333 -8.12 -10.44 14.34
CA VAL A 333 -7.92 -9.09 13.81
C VAL A 333 -8.02 -8.10 14.95
N THR A 334 -6.88 -7.55 15.34
CA THR A 334 -6.76 -6.52 16.37
C THR A 334 -5.86 -5.40 15.89
N THR A 335 -6.13 -4.20 16.36
CA THR A 335 -5.28 -3.01 16.19
C THR A 335 -4.31 -2.84 17.35
N ASP A 336 -4.56 -3.49 18.49
CA ASP A 336 -3.87 -3.22 19.74
C ASP A 336 -3.02 -4.41 20.17
N PHE A 337 -1.70 -4.19 20.24
CA PHE A 337 -0.71 -5.18 20.67
C PHE A 337 0.05 -4.77 21.94
N LEU A 338 0.05 -3.49 22.32
CA LEU A 338 0.80 -3.00 23.48
C LEU A 338 -0.01 -3.06 24.79
N HIS A 339 -1.26 -2.60 24.78
CA HIS A 339 -2.15 -2.60 25.95
C HIS A 339 -3.61 -2.77 25.51
N PRO A 340 -4.23 -3.96 25.69
CA PRO A 340 -5.66 -4.06 25.69
C PRO A 340 -6.12 -3.47 27.02
N LEU A 341 -6.44 -2.17 27.05
CA LEU A 341 -7.34 -1.70 28.08
C LEU A 341 -8.67 -2.40 27.77
N GLU A 342 -9.19 -3.17 28.74
CA GLU A 342 -10.54 -3.68 28.63
C GLU A 342 -11.42 -2.45 28.42
N ASP A 343 -12.10 -2.35 27.27
CA ASP A 343 -13.17 -1.37 27.10
C ASP A 343 -14.23 -1.76 28.15
N ASP A 344 -14.16 -1.09 29.30
CA ASP A 344 -15.00 -1.36 30.45
C ASP A 344 -16.48 -1.27 30.03
N GLN A 345 -17.22 -2.19 30.61
CA GLN A 345 -18.66 -2.39 30.45
C GLN A 345 -19.46 -1.09 30.67
N GLU A 346 -20.65 -1.05 30.08
CA GLU A 346 -21.65 -0.01 30.28
C GLU A 346 -21.84 0.38 31.77
N GLU A 347 -21.85 1.71 31.99
CA GLU A 347 -22.44 2.51 33.10
C GLU A 347 -21.65 2.80 34.41
N PRO A 348 -21.93 3.91 35.15
CA PRO A 348 -22.94 4.97 34.95
C PRO A 348 -22.40 6.42 34.91
N THR A 349 -23.29 7.34 34.55
CA THR A 349 -23.18 8.80 34.61
C THR A 349 -22.56 9.32 35.92
N MET A 350 -21.35 9.90 35.84
CA MET A 350 -20.88 10.92 36.78
C MET A 350 -20.24 12.08 36.01
N SER A 351 -20.52 13.30 36.46
CA SER A 351 -20.18 14.57 35.80
C SER A 351 -18.69 14.68 35.44
N PRO A 352 -18.34 15.39 34.36
CA PRO A 352 -17.04 15.26 33.72
C PRO A 352 -15.96 15.79 34.65
N PHE A 353 -15.14 14.88 35.18
CA PHE A 353 -13.81 15.24 35.62
C PHE A 353 -13.02 15.46 34.34
N ASP A 354 -12.60 16.69 34.12
CA ASP A 354 -12.06 17.15 32.86
C ASP A 354 -10.65 16.58 32.64
N TRP A 355 -10.57 15.49 31.88
CA TRP A 355 -9.32 14.84 31.51
C TRP A 355 -8.61 15.55 30.35
N GLU A 356 -9.23 16.58 29.74
CA GLU A 356 -8.65 17.32 28.61
C GLU A 356 -7.40 18.13 29.00
N ASP A 357 -7.21 18.44 30.29
CA ASP A 357 -6.16 19.35 30.74
C ASP A 357 -4.90 18.67 31.34
N SER A 358 -4.90 17.35 31.60
CA SER A 358 -3.87 16.76 32.48
C SER A 358 -2.90 15.77 31.86
N LEU A 359 -3.12 15.25 30.65
CA LEU A 359 -2.16 14.34 30.02
C LEU A 359 -1.98 14.66 28.53
N MET A 360 -0.96 15.48 28.29
CA MET A 360 -0.17 15.66 27.06
C MET A 360 -0.30 14.53 26.03
N TYR A 361 -1.37 14.54 25.24
CA TYR A 361 -1.48 13.93 23.90
C TYR A 361 -2.51 14.73 23.07
N GLY A 362 -2.42 16.05 23.14
CA GLY A 362 -2.93 16.91 22.08
C GLY A 362 -2.05 16.72 20.85
N ASN A 363 -2.63 16.18 19.79
CA ASN A 363 -1.97 15.86 18.52
C ASN A 363 -1.69 17.14 17.68
N ASP A 364 -1.27 18.22 18.35
CA ASP A 364 -1.04 19.56 17.78
C ASP A 364 0.27 19.67 17.00
N LEU A 365 1.06 18.59 16.91
CA LEU A 365 2.25 18.52 16.04
C LEU A 365 1.99 17.87 14.67
N LEU A 366 0.76 17.38 14.41
CA LEU A 366 0.36 16.85 13.10
C LEU A 366 -0.68 17.69 12.37
N GLN A 367 -1.27 18.71 13.02
CA GLN A 367 -2.26 19.60 12.39
C GLN A 367 -1.67 20.48 11.28
N ASP A 368 -0.37 20.76 11.31
CA ASP A 368 0.26 21.67 10.35
C ASP A 368 0.88 20.99 9.12
N ILE A 369 0.71 19.67 8.96
CA ILE A 369 1.46 18.91 7.94
C ILE A 369 0.57 18.47 6.77
N TYR A 370 -0.70 18.17 7.04
CA TYR A 370 -1.73 17.93 6.03
C TYR A 370 -3.07 18.36 6.62
N PRO A 371 -3.89 19.17 5.93
CA PRO A 371 -5.21 19.55 6.44
C PRO A 371 -5.96 18.30 6.90
N ALA A 372 -6.38 18.25 8.16
CA ALA A 372 -7.00 17.09 8.79
C ALA A 372 -8.21 16.51 8.02
N GLY A 373 -8.78 17.27 7.07
CA GLY A 373 -9.77 16.79 6.11
C GLY A 373 -9.26 15.88 4.97
N LEU A 374 -7.95 15.58 4.89
CA LEU A 374 -7.34 14.81 3.80
C LEU A 374 -6.70 13.48 4.24
N VAL A 375 -6.70 13.18 5.54
CA VAL A 375 -6.24 11.87 6.05
C VAL A 375 -7.43 10.89 5.99
N PRO A 376 -7.28 9.68 5.41
CA PRO A 376 -8.37 8.69 5.34
C PRO A 376 -8.86 8.18 6.71
N PHE A 377 -8.10 8.48 7.77
CA PHE A 377 -8.38 8.17 9.17
C PHE A 377 -8.35 9.46 9.98
N ASP A 378 -9.50 10.12 10.08
CA ASP A 378 -9.70 11.14 11.11
C ASP A 378 -9.99 10.40 12.43
N LEU A 379 -8.95 10.23 13.24
CA LEU A 379 -9.00 9.65 14.58
C LEU A 379 -9.49 10.66 15.63
N ASN A 380 -9.74 11.93 15.27
CA ASN A 380 -10.10 13.00 16.21
C ASN A 380 -11.62 13.16 16.42
N ASN A 381 -12.42 12.20 15.94
CA ASN A 381 -13.85 12.16 16.20
C ASN A 381 -14.16 10.82 16.87
N PHE A 382 -13.96 10.81 18.20
CA PHE A 382 -14.43 9.82 19.17
C PHE A 382 -15.73 10.33 19.80
#